data_AF-A0A7Y3NTF1-F1
#
_entry.id   AF-A0A7Y3NTF1-F1
#
_cell.length_a   1.000
_cell.length_b   1.000
_cell.length_c   1.000
_cell.angle_alpha   90.00
_cell.angle_beta   90.00
_cell.angle_gamma   90.00
#
_symmetry.space_group_name_H-M   'P 1'
#
loop_
_entity.id
_entity.type
_entity.pdbx_description
1 polymer ?
#
loop_
_entity_poly.entity_id
_entity_poly.type
_entity_poly.pdbx_seq_one_letter_code
_entity_poly.pdbx_strand_id
1 'polypeptide(L)'
;MPQPFIARSSSFCSRQQLQRGGIHVVAVTGGGEAVHQIPSQDGPHSRSSRFTALTRTVALAYTGEMKEGSPQLHRRGLSGVTPVALVACDLDGTLIGRDHHRIHSDDVAAIRRLRKAGVHFAICTGRSIIESNDVLSELQLQGPGVFVTGAVVADMADRQTLHRRTLPAASIARLIDFFSDCGHASLALIDEDASPAPYYVLTSHGPVHPATAEWFVRNRVQARETAQLDGALQRHVVRIGIVVDRPEAPRIEAELRRNFGTEIYFLSIKAPLFDSHVIEVFHPAVSKWTGITTLCQQLNLAPESVAAIGDDVNDIPMLRQAHISFAMASADEHVKAAAKRTTLPQTQGGVAAAITELFDEGSIVSGRHGT
;
A
#
# COMPACT_ATOMS: atom_id res chain seq x y z
N MET A 1 -37.32 -18.07 6.60
CA MET A 1 -37.12 -17.29 7.84
C MET A 1 -37.46 -18.19 9.01
N PRO A 2 -36.54 -18.33 9.98
CA PRO A 2 -36.69 -17.63 11.26
C PRO A 2 -35.39 -16.98 11.77
N GLN A 3 -35.55 -16.16 12.80
CA GLN A 3 -34.66 -15.10 13.32
C GLN A 3 -33.56 -15.55 14.31
N PRO A 4 -32.57 -14.67 14.61
CA PRO A 4 -31.33 -15.00 15.31
C PRO A 4 -31.43 -14.89 16.84
N PHE A 5 -30.61 -15.66 17.55
CA PHE A 5 -30.51 -15.62 19.01
C PHE A 5 -29.38 -14.68 19.47
N ILE A 6 -29.72 -13.77 20.38
CA ILE A 6 -28.83 -12.82 21.07
C ILE A 6 -28.32 -13.50 22.35
N ALA A 7 -27.00 -13.48 22.60
CA ALA A 7 -26.44 -13.86 23.90
C ALA A 7 -26.06 -12.61 24.70
N ARG A 8 -26.69 -12.47 25.87
CA ARG A 8 -26.44 -11.42 26.87
C ARG A 8 -25.21 -11.75 27.71
N SER A 9 -24.56 -10.69 28.18
CA SER A 9 -23.50 -10.68 29.18
C SER A 9 -23.99 -11.10 30.56
N SER A 10 -23.21 -11.90 31.28
CA SER A 10 -23.15 -11.87 32.74
C SER A 10 -21.74 -12.25 33.24
N SER A 11 -21.40 -11.62 34.34
CA SER A 11 -20.10 -11.53 34.99
C SER A 11 -19.90 -12.56 36.11
N PHE A 12 -18.62 -12.76 36.47
CA PHE A 12 -18.00 -13.18 37.76
C PHE A 12 -17.41 -14.59 37.95
N CYS A 13 -16.14 -14.57 38.43
CA CYS A 13 -15.31 -15.59 39.11
C CYS A 13 -14.92 -16.87 38.34
N SER A 14 -13.70 -17.42 38.35
CA SER A 14 -12.52 -17.28 39.20
C SER A 14 -11.29 -17.89 38.48
N ARG A 15 -10.06 -17.59 38.95
CA ARG A 15 -8.77 -18.04 38.40
C ARG A 15 -8.51 -19.54 38.60
N GLN A 16 -7.67 -20.08 37.70
CA GLN A 16 -6.86 -21.32 37.73
C GLN A 16 -7.44 -22.56 37.04
N GLN A 17 -7.03 -22.81 35.79
CA GLN A 17 -6.00 -23.80 35.46
C GLN A 17 -5.73 -23.78 33.95
N LEU A 18 -4.51 -23.34 33.58
CA LEU A 18 -3.96 -23.49 32.23
C LEU A 18 -3.55 -24.96 32.06
N GLN A 19 -4.21 -25.67 31.14
CA GLN A 19 -3.63 -26.86 30.52
C GLN A 19 -3.79 -26.81 29.00
N ARG A 20 -2.68 -27.21 28.37
CA ARG A 20 -2.35 -27.32 26.94
C ARG A 20 -3.54 -27.66 26.05
N GLY A 21 -3.81 -26.81 25.08
CA GLY A 21 -4.62 -27.12 23.90
C GLY A 21 -4.20 -26.21 22.76
N GLY A 22 -3.65 -26.79 21.69
CA GLY A 22 -3.32 -26.07 20.47
C GLY A 22 -4.57 -25.41 19.89
N ILE A 23 -4.47 -24.14 19.53
CA ILE A 23 -5.55 -23.43 18.86
C ILE A 23 -5.50 -23.85 17.39
N HIS A 24 -6.47 -24.69 16.99
CA HIS A 24 -6.74 -24.94 15.58
C HIS A 24 -7.56 -23.77 15.03
N VAL A 25 -6.98 -23.01 14.09
CA VAL A 25 -7.73 -22.03 13.29
C VAL A 25 -8.61 -22.82 12.31
N VAL A 26 -9.92 -22.73 12.48
CA VAL A 26 -10.90 -23.38 11.59
C VAL A 26 -11.05 -22.52 10.34
N ALA A 27 -10.56 -23.02 9.20
CA ALA A 27 -10.88 -22.49 7.89
C ALA A 27 -12.33 -22.81 7.55
N VAL A 28 -13.19 -21.78 7.49
CA VAL A 28 -14.54 -21.91 6.96
C VAL A 28 -14.46 -21.83 5.43
N THR A 29 -14.44 -22.98 4.76
CA THR A 29 -14.67 -23.05 3.31
C THR A 29 -16.17 -23.01 3.07
N GLY A 30 -16.69 -21.83 2.72
CA GLY A 30 -18.01 -21.67 2.15
C GLY A 30 -17.98 -22.00 0.66
N GLY A 31 -18.85 -22.90 0.22
CA GLY A 31 -19.00 -23.25 -1.20
C GLY A 31 -19.80 -24.53 -1.37
N GLY A 32 -21.12 -24.44 -1.22
CA GLY A 32 -22.02 -25.50 -1.64
C GLY A 32 -22.27 -25.41 -3.14
N GLU A 33 -22.00 -26.48 -3.87
CA GLU A 33 -22.67 -26.77 -5.13
C GLU A 33 -23.26 -28.18 -5.04
N ALA A 34 -24.56 -28.25 -5.29
CA ALA A 34 -25.32 -29.48 -5.33
C ALA A 34 -24.97 -30.26 -6.59
N VAL A 35 -24.31 -31.40 -6.43
CA VAL A 35 -24.08 -32.37 -7.53
C VAL A 35 -25.27 -33.32 -7.59
N HIS A 36 -26.11 -33.15 -8.60
CA HIS A 36 -27.05 -34.19 -9.01
C HIS A 36 -26.30 -35.30 -9.78
N GLN A 37 -26.31 -36.51 -9.24
CA GLN A 37 -25.91 -37.75 -9.92
C GLN A 37 -26.98 -38.17 -10.94
N ILE A 38 -26.56 -38.45 -12.19
CA ILE A 38 -27.26 -39.34 -13.13
C ILE A 38 -26.17 -40.18 -13.84
N PRO A 39 -26.37 -41.50 -14.07
CA PRO A 39 -25.27 -42.45 -14.20
C PRO A 39 -24.74 -42.69 -15.62
N SER A 40 -23.55 -43.31 -15.61
CA SER A 40 -22.70 -43.83 -16.69
C SER A 40 -23.37 -44.66 -17.79
N GLN A 41 -22.90 -44.49 -19.03
CA GLN A 41 -22.77 -45.56 -20.02
C GLN A 41 -21.48 -45.44 -20.84
N ASP A 42 -20.94 -46.61 -21.16
CA ASP A 42 -19.64 -46.93 -21.76
C ASP A 42 -19.45 -46.53 -23.24
N GLY A 43 -18.19 -46.46 -23.68
CA GLY A 43 -17.82 -46.79 -25.07
C GLY A 43 -16.75 -45.88 -25.72
N PRO A 44 -15.58 -46.42 -26.16
CA PRO A 44 -14.43 -45.63 -26.63
C PRO A 44 -14.36 -45.52 -28.15
N HIS A 45 -14.01 -44.34 -28.69
CA HIS A 45 -13.42 -44.24 -30.03
C HIS A 45 -12.39 -43.12 -30.14
N SER A 46 -11.20 -43.53 -30.55
CA SER A 46 -10.10 -42.74 -31.08
C SER A 46 -10.53 -41.76 -32.18
N ARG A 47 -9.97 -40.55 -32.21
CA ARG A 47 -9.49 -39.91 -33.44
C ARG A 47 -8.64 -38.67 -33.17
N SER A 48 -7.48 -38.69 -33.79
CA SER A 48 -6.51 -37.62 -34.00
C SER A 48 -7.08 -36.42 -34.77
N SER A 49 -6.73 -35.20 -34.36
CA SER A 49 -6.52 -34.04 -35.26
C SER A 49 -5.66 -33.02 -34.52
N ARG A 50 -4.35 -32.95 -34.82
CA ARG A 50 -3.72 -31.90 -35.64
C ARG A 50 -4.41 -30.53 -35.51
N PHE A 51 -3.86 -29.67 -34.66
CA PHE A 51 -4.00 -28.22 -34.80
C PHE A 51 -2.64 -27.61 -35.12
N THR A 52 -2.62 -26.97 -36.29
CA THR A 52 -1.48 -26.37 -36.97
C THR A 52 -1.13 -25.05 -36.30
N ALA A 53 0.16 -24.85 -36.06
CA ALA A 53 0.76 -23.60 -35.61
C ALA A 53 0.53 -22.48 -36.65
N LEU A 54 0.18 -21.29 -36.17
CA LEU A 54 0.21 -20.05 -36.95
C LEU A 54 1.00 -19.01 -36.17
N THR A 55 2.32 -19.13 -36.27
CA THR A 55 3.29 -18.11 -35.88
C THR A 55 3.25 -17.00 -36.93
N ARG A 56 2.79 -15.80 -36.58
CA ARG A 56 3.02 -14.59 -37.38
C ARG A 56 4.05 -13.73 -36.67
N THR A 57 5.29 -13.91 -37.08
CA THR A 57 6.39 -12.97 -36.87
C THR A 57 6.23 -11.83 -37.88
N VAL A 58 6.04 -10.60 -37.40
CA VAL A 58 6.26 -9.39 -38.21
C VAL A 58 7.43 -8.66 -37.59
N ALA A 59 8.60 -8.84 -38.19
CA ALA A 59 9.75 -7.98 -38.00
C ALA A 59 9.60 -6.79 -38.96
N LEU A 60 9.50 -5.58 -38.42
CA LEU A 60 9.64 -4.34 -39.17
C LEU A 60 10.91 -3.65 -38.66
N ALA A 61 11.97 -3.79 -39.45
CA ALA A 61 13.15 -2.94 -39.36
C ALA A 61 12.75 -1.54 -39.84
N TYR A 62 13.03 -0.52 -39.02
CA TYR A 62 12.97 0.87 -39.46
C TYR A 62 14.37 1.47 -39.33
N THR A 63 15.01 1.66 -40.48
CA THR A 63 16.23 2.44 -40.68
C THR A 63 15.84 3.84 -41.13
N GLY A 64 16.39 4.87 -40.44
CA GLY A 64 16.64 6.19 -41.00
C GLY A 64 15.45 7.14 -41.18
N GLU A 65 15.41 8.21 -40.37
CA GLU A 65 15.66 9.60 -40.79
C GLU A 65 15.03 10.57 -39.79
N MET A 66 15.89 11.39 -39.19
CA MET A 66 15.51 12.57 -38.41
C MET A 66 14.83 13.57 -39.34
N LYS A 67 13.55 13.86 -39.10
CA LYS A 67 12.90 15.06 -39.64
C LYS A 67 12.51 15.99 -38.50
N GLU A 68 13.17 17.15 -38.51
CA GLU A 68 12.84 18.33 -37.75
C GLU A 68 11.40 18.80 -38.01
N GLY A 69 10.79 19.41 -36.99
CA GLY A 69 9.68 20.35 -37.18
C GLY A 69 8.30 19.80 -36.83
N SER A 70 7.97 19.80 -35.55
CA SER A 70 6.58 19.91 -35.08
C SER A 70 6.51 21.11 -34.12
N PRO A 71 5.49 21.99 -34.21
CA PRO A 71 5.53 23.30 -33.57
C PRO A 71 5.48 23.13 -32.06
N GLN A 72 6.61 23.41 -31.40
CA GLN A 72 6.62 23.69 -29.98
C GLN A 72 5.69 24.88 -29.75
N LEU A 73 4.53 24.62 -29.13
CA LEU A 73 3.74 25.66 -28.50
C LEU A 73 4.59 26.22 -27.35
N HIS A 74 5.42 27.21 -27.68
CA HIS A 74 6.05 28.06 -26.69
C HIS A 74 4.93 28.77 -25.91
N ARG A 75 4.59 28.22 -24.74
CA ARG A 75 3.90 28.96 -23.68
C ARG A 75 4.82 30.07 -23.21
N ARG A 76 4.77 31.22 -23.89
CA ARG A 76 5.35 32.47 -23.41
C ARG A 76 4.55 32.94 -22.18
N GLY A 77 5.26 33.03 -21.06
CA GLY A 77 5.02 34.06 -20.03
C GLY A 77 3.93 33.77 -19.00
N LEU A 78 4.23 32.91 -18.03
CA LEU A 78 3.86 33.12 -16.63
C LEU A 78 5.12 32.83 -15.80
N SER A 79 5.31 33.59 -14.71
CA SER A 79 6.42 33.56 -13.74
C SER A 79 7.09 32.19 -13.54
N GLY A 80 8.41 32.16 -13.26
CA GLY A 80 9.26 30.97 -13.14
C GLY A 80 8.94 29.97 -12.03
N VAL A 81 7.68 29.57 -11.87
CA VAL A 81 7.17 28.56 -10.94
C VAL A 81 6.44 27.49 -11.76
N THR A 82 6.86 26.23 -11.62
CA THR A 82 6.20 25.09 -12.24
C THR A 82 4.84 24.88 -11.57
N PRO A 83 3.71 24.89 -12.31
CA PRO A 83 2.40 24.65 -11.70
C PRO A 83 2.30 23.27 -11.07
N VAL A 84 1.55 23.17 -9.97
CA VAL A 84 1.22 21.89 -9.34
C VAL A 84 0.24 21.14 -10.24
N ALA A 85 0.62 19.91 -10.61
CA ALA A 85 -0.19 18.98 -11.40
C ALA A 85 -0.51 17.68 -10.64
N LEU A 86 0.14 17.45 -9.49
CA LEU A 86 -0.13 16.35 -8.58
C LEU A 86 -0.09 16.82 -7.13
N VAL A 87 -1.12 16.45 -6.35
CA VAL A 87 -1.07 16.48 -4.89
C VAL A 87 -1.01 15.04 -4.38
N ALA A 88 0.11 14.70 -3.76
CA ALA A 88 0.37 13.43 -3.08
C ALA A 88 0.02 13.57 -1.59
N CYS A 89 -0.91 12.75 -1.08
CA CYS A 89 -1.43 12.89 0.27
C CYS A 89 -1.31 11.57 1.04
N ASP A 90 -0.72 11.62 2.24
CA ASP A 90 -0.81 10.50 3.18
C ASP A 90 -2.25 10.27 3.67
N LEU A 91 -2.50 9.07 4.22
CA LEU A 91 -3.74 8.71 4.88
C LEU A 91 -3.73 8.93 6.39
N ASP A 92 -2.93 8.15 7.13
CA ASP A 92 -3.08 7.89 8.56
C ASP A 92 -2.49 9.00 9.44
N GLY A 93 -3.34 9.89 9.95
CA GLY A 93 -2.93 11.11 10.65
C GLY A 93 -2.94 12.35 9.77
N THR A 94 -3.16 12.15 8.46
CA THR A 94 -3.22 13.21 7.45
C THR A 94 -4.63 13.40 6.89
N LEU A 95 -5.13 12.47 6.08
CA LEU A 95 -6.48 12.55 5.50
C LEU A 95 -7.55 11.96 6.43
N ILE A 96 -7.19 10.90 7.16
CA ILE A 96 -8.00 10.27 8.20
C ILE A 96 -7.28 10.34 9.54
N GLY A 97 -8.02 10.25 10.64
CA GLY A 97 -7.42 10.13 11.97
C GLY A 97 -6.71 8.79 12.15
N ARG A 98 -5.73 8.73 13.05
CA ARG A 98 -5.00 7.47 13.36
C ARG A 98 -5.87 6.46 14.10
N ASP A 99 -6.93 6.93 14.76
CA ASP A 99 -7.87 6.17 15.56
C ASP A 99 -9.25 6.04 14.90
N HIS A 100 -9.50 6.73 13.78
CA HIS A 100 -10.78 6.70 13.09
C HIS A 100 -10.66 6.91 11.57
N HIS A 101 -11.50 6.21 10.81
CA HIS A 101 -11.48 6.25 9.34
C HIS A 101 -12.37 7.37 8.75
N ARG A 102 -12.62 8.46 9.49
CA ARG A 102 -13.44 9.58 9.03
C ARG A 102 -12.60 10.63 8.31
N ILE A 103 -13.05 11.04 7.14
CA ILE A 103 -12.49 12.13 6.35
C ILE A 103 -13.23 13.43 6.71
N HIS A 104 -12.51 14.54 6.87
CA HIS A 104 -13.17 15.83 7.13
C HIS A 104 -13.95 16.29 5.89
N SER A 105 -15.15 16.86 6.07
CA SER A 105 -16.01 17.26 4.94
C SER A 105 -15.34 18.28 4.02
N ASP A 106 -14.54 19.18 4.59
CA ASP A 106 -13.83 20.20 3.83
C ASP A 106 -12.72 19.58 2.97
N ASP A 107 -12.08 18.50 3.43
CA ASP A 107 -11.08 17.77 2.65
C ASP A 107 -11.74 17.12 1.44
N VAL A 108 -12.92 16.50 1.63
CA VAL A 108 -13.72 15.93 0.53
C VAL A 108 -14.04 17.01 -0.52
N ALA A 109 -14.47 18.19 -0.08
CA ALA A 109 -14.80 19.30 -0.97
C ALA A 109 -13.57 19.84 -1.71
N ALA A 110 -12.45 20.01 -1.01
CA ALA A 110 -11.20 20.49 -1.57
C ALA A 110 -10.60 19.52 -2.59
N ILE A 111 -10.61 18.21 -2.31
CA ILE A 111 -10.13 17.17 -3.24
C ILE A 111 -10.99 17.16 -4.52
N ARG A 112 -12.32 17.30 -4.39
CA ARG A 112 -13.21 17.41 -5.56
C ARG A 112 -12.90 18.67 -6.38
N ARG A 113 -12.66 19.81 -5.73
CA ARG A 113 -12.28 21.06 -6.40
C ARG A 113 -10.94 20.92 -7.13
N LEU A 114 -9.95 20.30 -6.49
CA LEU A 114 -8.63 20.02 -7.05
C LEU A 114 -8.74 19.17 -8.32
N ARG A 115 -9.48 18.05 -8.26
CA ARG A 115 -9.70 17.16 -9.41
C ARG A 115 -10.44 17.86 -10.56
N LYS A 116 -11.44 18.70 -10.26
CA LYS A 116 -12.14 19.51 -11.26
C LYS A 116 -11.23 20.52 -11.96
N ALA A 117 -10.16 20.97 -11.31
CA ALA A 117 -9.16 21.85 -11.91
C ALA A 117 -8.16 21.11 -12.82
N GLY A 118 -8.26 19.77 -12.94
CA GLY A 118 -7.36 18.94 -13.74
C GLY A 118 -6.09 18.50 -13.00
N VAL A 119 -6.02 18.73 -11.68
CA VAL A 119 -4.88 18.30 -10.86
C VAL A 119 -5.12 16.88 -10.35
N HIS A 120 -4.12 16.01 -10.48
CA HIS A 120 -4.17 14.67 -9.93
C HIS A 120 -4.11 14.71 -8.40
N PHE A 121 -4.90 13.86 -7.76
CA PHE A 121 -4.83 13.64 -6.31
C PHE A 121 -4.50 12.18 -6.10
N ALA A 122 -3.37 11.88 -5.47
CA ALA A 122 -2.90 10.51 -5.24
C ALA A 122 -2.75 10.23 -3.75
N ILE A 123 -3.28 9.09 -3.31
CA ILE A 123 -3.00 8.56 -1.98
C ILE A 123 -1.55 8.05 -1.93
N CYS A 124 -0.84 8.30 -0.84
CA CYS A 124 0.54 7.86 -0.60
C CYS A 124 0.70 7.28 0.82
N THR A 125 0.50 5.98 0.97
CA THR A 125 0.33 5.34 2.29
C THR A 125 1.25 4.12 2.50
N GLY A 126 1.47 3.77 3.77
CA GLY A 126 2.05 2.49 4.18
C GLY A 126 1.10 1.30 4.01
N ARG A 127 -0.21 1.56 3.95
CA ARG A 127 -1.24 0.54 3.75
C ARG A 127 -1.16 -0.08 2.36
N SER A 128 -1.63 -1.32 2.22
CA SER A 128 -1.97 -1.89 0.93
C SER A 128 -3.23 -1.23 0.34
N ILE A 129 -3.47 -1.44 -0.95
CA ILE A 129 -4.67 -0.92 -1.62
C ILE A 129 -5.97 -1.48 -1.01
N ILE A 130 -5.96 -2.73 -0.54
CA ILE A 130 -7.11 -3.36 0.11
C ILE A 130 -7.41 -2.71 1.47
N GLU A 131 -6.38 -2.47 2.26
CA GLU A 131 -6.49 -1.79 3.57
C GLU A 131 -6.89 -0.31 3.44
N SER A 132 -6.84 0.24 2.22
CA SER A 132 -7.22 1.61 1.89
C SER A 132 -8.63 1.73 1.30
N ASN A 133 -9.31 0.60 1.06
CA ASN A 133 -10.52 0.55 0.22
C ASN A 133 -11.66 1.46 0.69
N ASP A 134 -11.89 1.58 2.00
CA ASP A 134 -12.97 2.40 2.54
C ASP A 134 -12.82 3.88 2.13
N VAL A 135 -11.59 4.40 2.24
CA VAL A 135 -11.25 5.77 1.85
C VAL A 135 -11.34 5.96 0.33
N LEU A 136 -10.79 5.02 -0.44
CA LEU A 136 -10.83 5.09 -1.91
C LEU A 136 -12.26 5.08 -2.44
N SER A 137 -13.13 4.27 -1.84
CA SER A 137 -14.54 4.14 -2.20
C SER A 137 -15.34 5.39 -1.82
N GLU A 138 -15.13 5.93 -0.61
CA GLU A 138 -15.82 7.14 -0.12
C GLU A 138 -15.53 8.36 -1.02
N LEU A 139 -14.27 8.52 -1.43
CA LEU A 139 -13.83 9.64 -2.26
C LEU A 139 -13.98 9.41 -3.76
N GLN A 140 -14.30 8.18 -4.19
CA GLN A 140 -14.35 7.77 -5.60
C GLN A 140 -13.09 8.21 -6.36
N LEU A 141 -11.92 7.94 -5.76
CA LEU A 141 -10.63 8.29 -6.34
C LEU A 141 -10.34 7.41 -7.57
N GLN A 142 -9.62 7.99 -8.52
CA GLN A 142 -9.26 7.36 -9.78
C GLN A 142 -7.81 7.73 -10.13
N GLY A 143 -7.18 6.94 -10.99
CA GLY A 143 -5.80 7.13 -11.37
C GLY A 143 -4.84 6.52 -10.35
N PRO A 144 -3.53 6.61 -10.63
CA PRO A 144 -2.52 5.95 -9.83
C PRO A 144 -2.42 6.53 -8.41
N GLY A 145 -2.21 5.64 -7.43
CA GLY A 145 -1.85 5.92 -6.06
C GLY A 145 -0.63 5.09 -5.63
N VAL A 146 -0.03 5.47 -4.50
CA VAL A 146 1.18 4.89 -3.93
C VAL A 146 0.83 4.16 -2.63
N PHE A 147 1.15 2.87 -2.58
CA PHE A 147 0.80 1.95 -1.51
C PHE A 147 2.02 1.20 -0.99
N VAL A 148 1.90 0.59 0.18
CA VAL A 148 2.97 -0.22 0.79
C VAL A 148 4.28 0.58 0.88
N THR A 149 4.17 1.84 1.34
CA THR A 149 5.29 2.80 1.48
C THR A 149 6.00 3.08 0.15
N GLY A 150 5.33 2.87 -0.98
CA GLY A 150 5.90 3.04 -2.32
C GLY A 150 6.53 1.79 -2.93
N ALA A 151 6.37 0.63 -2.29
CA ALA A 151 6.66 -0.64 -2.93
C ALA A 151 5.65 -0.98 -4.03
N VAL A 152 4.41 -0.45 -3.96
CA VAL A 152 3.36 -0.68 -4.96
C VAL A 152 2.81 0.65 -5.46
N VAL A 153 2.67 0.80 -6.77
CA VAL A 153 1.85 1.84 -7.41
C VAL A 153 0.70 1.13 -8.11
N ALA A 154 -0.53 1.52 -7.82
CA ALA A 154 -1.73 0.88 -8.36
C ALA A 154 -2.80 1.92 -8.68
N ASP A 155 -3.67 1.62 -9.64
CA ASP A 155 -4.83 2.47 -9.92
C ASP A 155 -5.83 2.39 -8.76
N MET A 156 -6.30 3.54 -8.27
CA MET A 156 -7.16 3.62 -7.09
C MET A 156 -8.61 3.19 -7.35
N ALA A 157 -9.04 3.08 -8.61
CA ALA A 157 -10.40 2.70 -8.98
C ALA A 157 -10.51 1.19 -9.23
N ASP A 158 -9.70 0.64 -10.14
CA ASP A 158 -9.77 -0.79 -10.50
C ASP A 158 -8.78 -1.68 -9.73
N ARG A 159 -7.90 -1.06 -8.94
CA ARG A 159 -6.89 -1.71 -8.08
C ARG A 159 -5.79 -2.45 -8.84
N GLN A 160 -5.68 -2.23 -10.15
CA GLN A 160 -4.61 -2.82 -10.93
C GLN A 160 -3.25 -2.29 -10.47
N THR A 161 -2.33 -3.20 -10.15
CA THR A 161 -0.92 -2.85 -9.93
C THR A 161 -0.29 -2.37 -11.23
N LEU A 162 0.25 -1.15 -11.21
CA LEU A 162 0.95 -0.50 -12.33
C LEU A 162 2.46 -0.65 -12.20
N HIS A 163 2.97 -0.68 -10.97
CA HIS A 163 4.38 -0.92 -10.67
C HIS A 163 4.52 -1.62 -9.32
N ARG A 164 5.47 -2.54 -9.21
CA ARG A 164 5.82 -3.21 -7.96
C ARG A 164 7.34 -3.22 -7.76
N ARG A 165 7.77 -3.08 -6.51
CA ARG A 165 9.17 -3.20 -6.10
C ARG A 165 9.26 -4.26 -5.02
N THR A 166 9.92 -5.36 -5.35
CA THR A 166 9.99 -6.54 -4.50
C THR A 166 11.34 -6.66 -3.82
N LEU A 167 11.36 -7.39 -2.71
CA LEU A 167 12.58 -7.74 -2.00
C LEU A 167 13.41 -8.74 -2.82
N PRO A 168 14.75 -8.65 -2.80
CA PRO A 168 15.59 -9.67 -3.42
C PRO A 168 15.39 -11.04 -2.74
N ALA A 169 15.31 -12.11 -3.52
CA ALA A 169 15.15 -13.49 -3.03
C ALA A 169 16.15 -13.87 -1.92
N ALA A 170 17.42 -13.47 -2.09
CA ALA A 170 18.46 -13.73 -1.10
C ALA A 170 18.19 -13.01 0.24
N SER A 171 17.68 -11.77 0.20
CA SER A 171 17.29 -11.03 1.40
C SER A 171 16.08 -11.67 2.06
N ILE A 172 15.10 -12.13 1.28
CA ILE A 172 13.89 -12.81 1.81
C ILE A 172 14.27 -14.07 2.58
N ALA A 173 15.08 -14.95 2.01
CA ALA A 173 15.52 -16.17 2.68
C ALA A 173 16.23 -15.86 4.02
N ARG A 174 17.20 -14.93 4.00
CA ARG A 174 17.92 -14.50 5.20
C ARG A 174 17.00 -13.87 6.27
N LEU A 175 15.97 -13.12 5.85
CA LEU A 175 15.00 -12.52 6.77
C LEU A 175 14.10 -13.57 7.41
N ILE A 176 13.68 -14.59 6.66
CA ILE A 176 12.89 -15.70 7.20
C ILE A 176 13.68 -16.45 8.27
N ASP A 177 14.94 -16.78 7.99
CA ASP A 177 15.82 -17.44 8.95
C ASP A 177 16.03 -16.55 10.19
N PHE A 178 16.33 -15.26 9.98
CA PHE A 178 16.54 -14.30 11.07
C PHE A 178 15.31 -14.15 11.98
N PHE A 179 14.11 -14.01 11.41
CA PHE A 179 12.88 -13.89 12.20
C PHE A 179 12.53 -15.19 12.91
N SER A 180 12.78 -16.33 12.26
CA SER A 180 12.63 -17.66 12.88
C SER A 180 13.56 -17.81 14.10
N ASP A 181 14.82 -17.40 13.99
CA ASP A 181 15.80 -17.40 15.10
C ASP A 181 15.39 -16.47 16.24
N CYS A 182 14.67 -15.39 15.93
CA CYS A 182 14.04 -14.51 16.92
C CYS A 182 12.77 -15.11 17.54
N GLY A 183 12.31 -16.29 17.10
CA GLY A 183 11.08 -16.92 17.57
C GLY A 183 9.81 -16.40 16.92
N HIS A 184 9.88 -15.98 15.65
CA HIS A 184 8.74 -15.43 14.91
C HIS A 184 8.55 -16.08 13.54
N ALA A 185 7.32 -16.45 13.22
CA ALA A 185 6.88 -16.66 11.85
C ALA A 185 6.92 -15.34 11.06
N SER A 186 7.50 -15.37 9.86
CA SER A 186 7.50 -14.21 8.97
C SER A 186 6.13 -14.01 8.32
N LEU A 187 5.71 -12.76 8.27
CA LEU A 187 4.53 -12.29 7.57
C LEU A 187 4.95 -11.58 6.28
N ALA A 188 4.76 -12.22 5.13
CA ALA A 188 5.02 -11.64 3.82
C ALA A 188 3.74 -11.07 3.21
N LEU A 189 3.81 -9.88 2.61
CA LEU A 189 2.79 -9.36 1.73
C LEU A 189 3.20 -9.65 0.28
N ILE A 190 2.36 -10.42 -0.41
CA ILE A 190 2.56 -10.85 -1.79
C ILE A 190 1.69 -10.00 -2.69
N ASP A 191 2.29 -9.44 -3.74
CA ASP A 191 1.59 -8.80 -4.84
C ASP A 191 2.01 -9.50 -6.15
N GLU A 192 1.09 -10.25 -6.76
CA GLU A 192 1.28 -11.02 -7.99
C GLU A 192 0.21 -10.69 -9.03
N ASP A 193 0.54 -10.79 -10.32
CA ASP A 193 -0.38 -10.41 -11.42
C ASP A 193 -1.67 -11.26 -11.45
N ALA A 194 -1.58 -12.51 -10.97
CA ALA A 194 -2.71 -13.45 -10.95
C ALA A 194 -3.70 -13.18 -9.81
N SER A 195 -3.36 -12.30 -8.86
CA SER A 195 -4.21 -11.96 -7.74
C SER A 195 -4.88 -10.60 -7.97
N PRO A 196 -6.17 -10.43 -7.65
CA PRO A 196 -6.86 -9.14 -7.79
C PRO A 196 -6.31 -8.07 -6.86
N ALA A 197 -5.54 -8.45 -5.84
CA ALA A 197 -4.87 -7.53 -4.92
C ALA A 197 -3.77 -8.21 -4.09
N PRO A 198 -2.93 -7.44 -3.37
CA PRO A 198 -1.96 -8.00 -2.45
C PRO A 198 -2.61 -8.81 -1.32
N TYR A 199 -1.96 -9.89 -0.90
CA TYR A 199 -2.44 -10.77 0.18
C TYR A 199 -1.30 -11.22 1.10
N TYR A 200 -1.66 -11.61 2.32
CA TYR A 200 -0.70 -12.04 3.31
C TYR A 200 -0.37 -13.53 3.20
N VAL A 201 0.91 -13.85 3.40
CA VAL A 201 1.42 -15.21 3.54
C VAL A 201 2.18 -15.29 4.87
N LEU A 202 1.86 -16.28 5.69
CA LEU A 202 2.53 -16.55 6.96
C LEU A 202 3.41 -17.78 6.80
N THR A 203 4.70 -17.66 7.12
CA THR A 203 5.65 -18.77 7.00
C THR A 203 5.57 -19.72 8.21
N SER A 204 5.75 -21.02 7.99
CA SER A 204 5.80 -22.01 9.09
C SER A 204 7.21 -22.24 9.70
N HIS A 205 8.21 -21.41 9.36
CA HIS A 205 9.60 -21.60 9.83
C HIS A 205 9.77 -21.26 11.32
N GLY A 206 8.92 -20.38 11.87
CA GLY A 206 8.90 -20.00 13.29
C GLY A 206 7.50 -20.08 13.89
N PRO A 207 7.35 -19.93 15.21
CA PRO A 207 6.03 -19.94 15.85
C PRO A 207 5.27 -18.65 15.54
N VAL A 208 3.93 -18.76 15.47
CA VAL A 208 3.07 -17.58 15.39
C VAL A 208 3.06 -16.89 16.74
N HIS A 209 3.70 -15.73 16.84
CA HIS A 209 3.77 -14.96 18.08
C HIS A 209 2.38 -14.50 18.53
N PRO A 210 2.05 -14.48 19.85
CA PRO A 210 0.75 -14.01 20.34
C PRO A 210 0.34 -12.63 19.82
N ALA A 211 1.28 -11.69 19.73
CA ALA A 211 1.05 -10.37 19.15
C ALA A 211 0.63 -10.44 17.67
N THR A 212 1.20 -11.37 16.88
CA THR A 212 0.80 -11.60 15.49
C THR A 212 -0.61 -12.17 15.41
N ALA A 213 -0.94 -13.17 16.25
CA ALA A 213 -2.27 -13.74 16.30
C ALA A 213 -3.34 -12.71 16.70
N GLU A 214 -3.06 -11.88 17.71
CA GLU A 214 -3.95 -10.79 18.12
C GLU A 214 -4.12 -9.75 17.01
N TRP A 215 -3.03 -9.37 16.33
CA TRP A 215 -3.07 -8.45 15.20
C TRP A 215 -3.96 -8.99 14.07
N PHE A 216 -3.90 -10.29 13.78
CA PHE A 216 -4.75 -10.93 12.75
C PHE A 216 -6.23 -10.84 13.10
N VAL A 217 -6.59 -11.20 14.34
CA VAL A 217 -7.99 -11.17 14.80
C VAL A 217 -8.56 -9.76 14.74
N ARG A 218 -7.80 -8.76 15.23
CA ARG A 218 -8.29 -7.38 15.33
C ARG A 218 -8.37 -6.67 13.98
N ASN A 219 -7.39 -6.88 13.11
CA ASN A 219 -7.37 -6.28 11.77
C ASN A 219 -8.09 -7.14 10.73
N ARG A 220 -8.69 -8.27 11.14
CA ARG A 220 -9.37 -9.23 10.26
C ARG A 220 -8.50 -9.68 9.10
N VAL A 221 -7.21 -9.85 9.36
CA VAL A 221 -6.23 -10.23 8.36
C VAL A 221 -6.43 -11.70 8.02
N GLN A 222 -6.56 -11.98 6.73
CA GLN A 222 -6.53 -13.33 6.19
C GLN A 222 -5.14 -13.57 5.61
N ALA A 223 -4.47 -14.62 6.09
CA ALA A 223 -3.18 -15.03 5.59
C ALA A 223 -3.24 -16.49 5.13
N ARG A 224 -2.50 -16.80 4.07
CA ARG A 224 -2.25 -18.18 3.64
C ARG A 224 -1.00 -18.68 4.37
N GLU A 225 -1.08 -19.84 4.99
CA GLU A 225 0.11 -20.46 5.58
C GLU A 225 0.93 -21.19 4.51
N THR A 226 2.25 -21.11 4.61
CA THR A 226 3.16 -21.89 3.77
C THR A 226 4.38 -22.37 4.55
N ALA A 227 4.76 -23.61 4.30
CA ALA A 227 6.02 -24.14 4.79
C ALA A 227 7.22 -23.51 4.06
N GLN A 228 7.06 -23.03 2.83
CA GLN A 228 8.12 -22.41 2.04
C GLN A 228 7.60 -21.25 1.19
N LEU A 229 8.28 -20.10 1.28
CA LEU A 229 8.19 -19.05 0.27
C LEU A 229 9.19 -19.43 -0.83
N ASP A 230 8.71 -20.18 -1.82
CA ASP A 230 9.55 -20.65 -2.93
C ASP A 230 9.95 -19.53 -3.90
N GLY A 231 10.80 -19.86 -4.87
CA GLY A 231 11.30 -18.89 -5.85
C GLY A 231 10.24 -18.29 -6.77
N ALA A 232 9.03 -18.87 -6.85
CA ALA A 232 7.92 -18.26 -7.58
C ALA A 232 7.29 -17.14 -6.73
N LEU A 233 6.94 -17.45 -5.49
CA LEU A 233 6.35 -16.46 -4.56
C LEU A 233 7.32 -15.36 -4.16
N GLN A 234 8.61 -15.67 -3.99
CA GLN A 234 9.64 -14.69 -3.61
C GLN A 234 9.73 -13.50 -4.58
N ARG A 235 9.44 -13.72 -5.87
CA ARG A 235 9.47 -12.67 -6.90
C ARG A 235 8.39 -11.60 -6.71
N HIS A 236 7.41 -11.89 -5.86
CA HIS A 236 6.21 -11.09 -5.62
C HIS A 236 6.14 -10.51 -4.19
N VAL A 237 7.16 -10.74 -3.35
CA VAL A 237 7.18 -10.20 -1.97
C VAL A 237 7.51 -8.72 -1.99
N VAL A 238 6.52 -7.87 -1.70
CA VAL A 238 6.68 -6.41 -1.62
C VAL A 238 7.03 -5.92 -0.21
N ARG A 239 6.72 -6.73 0.81
CA ARG A 239 7.03 -6.46 2.23
C ARG A 239 7.15 -7.81 2.96
N ILE A 240 8.08 -7.91 3.91
CA ILE A 240 8.14 -9.02 4.87
C ILE A 240 8.37 -8.47 6.27
N GLY A 241 7.81 -9.07 7.30
CA GLY A 241 7.89 -8.52 8.64
C GLY A 241 7.34 -9.43 9.72
N ILE A 242 7.21 -8.89 10.91
CA ILE A 242 6.70 -9.57 12.10
C ILE A 242 5.92 -8.60 12.98
N VAL A 243 5.02 -9.13 13.81
CA VAL A 243 4.38 -8.36 14.89
C VAL A 243 4.92 -8.86 16.22
N VAL A 244 5.52 -7.94 16.98
CA VAL A 244 6.28 -8.23 18.20
C VAL A 244 5.75 -7.43 19.38
N ASP A 245 6.01 -7.90 20.59
CA ASP A 245 5.71 -7.11 21.78
C ASP A 245 6.60 -5.87 21.85
N ARG A 246 6.07 -4.77 22.38
CA ARG A 246 6.80 -3.49 22.50
C ARG A 246 8.19 -3.61 23.14
N PRO A 247 8.42 -4.40 24.21
CA PRO A 247 9.74 -4.53 24.81
C PRO A 247 10.76 -5.26 23.92
N GLU A 248 10.30 -6.10 22.99
CA GLU A 248 11.19 -6.87 22.12
C GLU A 248 11.67 -6.05 20.90
N ALA A 249 10.83 -5.14 20.40
CA ALA A 249 11.10 -4.40 19.18
C ALA A 249 12.50 -3.74 19.12
N PRO A 250 12.98 -3.00 20.16
CA PRO A 250 14.29 -2.34 20.08
C PRO A 250 15.46 -3.30 19.88
N ARG A 251 15.37 -4.52 20.45
CA ARG A 251 16.39 -5.57 20.28
C ARG A 251 16.43 -6.04 18.83
N ILE A 252 15.27 -6.42 18.29
CA ILE A 252 15.15 -6.92 16.91
C ILE A 252 15.55 -5.83 15.91
N GLU A 253 15.15 -4.57 16.12
CA GLU A 253 15.56 -3.46 15.25
C GLU A 253 17.08 -3.27 15.25
N ALA A 254 17.74 -3.35 16.41
CA ALA A 254 19.20 -3.24 16.49
C ALA A 254 19.89 -4.40 15.76
N GLU A 255 19.35 -5.61 15.84
CA GLU A 255 19.85 -6.79 15.13
C GLU A 255 19.61 -6.70 13.62
N LEU A 256 18.45 -6.20 13.17
CA LEU A 256 18.20 -5.92 11.75
C LEU A 256 19.23 -4.93 11.19
N ARG A 257 19.47 -3.81 11.90
CA ARG A 257 20.48 -2.81 11.52
C ARG A 257 21.88 -3.44 11.44
N ARG A 258 22.23 -4.32 12.37
CA ARG A 258 23.55 -4.98 12.44
C ARG A 258 23.75 -6.00 11.31
N ASN A 259 22.74 -6.82 11.03
CA ASN A 259 22.87 -7.97 10.13
C ASN A 259 22.58 -7.64 8.65
N PHE A 260 21.76 -6.62 8.39
CA PHE A 260 21.33 -6.28 7.03
C PHE A 260 21.74 -4.88 6.60
N GLY A 261 22.03 -3.96 7.54
CA GLY A 261 22.51 -2.62 7.21
C GLY A 261 21.65 -1.91 6.16
N THR A 262 22.28 -1.52 5.04
CA THR A 262 21.63 -0.84 3.91
C THR A 262 21.09 -1.80 2.84
N GLU A 263 21.20 -3.12 3.03
CA GLU A 263 20.62 -4.12 2.11
C GLU A 263 19.08 -4.11 2.16
N ILE A 264 18.51 -3.58 3.24
CA ILE A 264 17.07 -3.48 3.47
C ILE A 264 16.69 -2.07 3.93
N TYR A 265 15.42 -1.74 3.77
CA TYR A 265 14.78 -0.64 4.48
C TYR A 265 13.74 -1.23 5.42
N PHE A 266 13.65 -0.77 6.66
CA PHE A 266 12.62 -1.23 7.57
C PHE A 266 11.98 -0.09 8.36
N LEU A 267 10.72 -0.30 8.72
CA LEU A 267 9.92 0.54 9.58
C LEU A 267 9.49 -0.27 10.81
N SER A 268 9.41 0.38 11.97
CA SER A 268 8.77 -0.19 13.16
C SER A 268 7.59 0.69 13.55
N ILE A 269 6.40 0.25 13.16
CA ILE A 269 5.16 0.98 13.41
C ILE A 269 4.66 0.62 14.80
N LYS A 270 4.53 1.63 15.66
CA LYS A 270 3.95 1.46 16.99
C LYS A 270 2.46 1.24 16.82
N ALA A 271 1.96 0.15 17.39
CA ALA A 271 0.54 -0.17 17.40
C ALA A 271 0.01 0.03 18.83
N PRO A 272 -0.21 1.29 19.27
CA PRO A 272 -0.39 1.62 20.69
C PRO A 272 -1.62 0.98 21.33
N LEU A 273 -2.66 0.68 20.53
CA LEU A 273 -3.86 -0.02 20.97
C LEU A 273 -3.63 -1.50 21.31
N PHE A 274 -2.45 -2.04 21.00
CA PHE A 274 -2.15 -3.48 21.00
C PHE A 274 -0.83 -3.83 21.71
N ASP A 275 -0.24 -2.89 22.45
CA ASP A 275 1.07 -3.00 23.12
C ASP A 275 2.18 -3.71 22.32
N SER A 276 2.11 -3.57 21.00
CA SER A 276 2.95 -4.27 20.03
C SER A 276 3.49 -3.32 18.97
N HIS A 277 4.52 -3.78 18.28
CA HIS A 277 5.13 -3.12 17.14
C HIS A 277 4.98 -4.01 15.92
N VAL A 278 4.68 -3.41 14.77
CA VAL A 278 4.75 -4.07 13.48
C VAL A 278 6.08 -3.68 12.84
N ILE A 279 7.00 -4.64 12.73
CA ILE A 279 8.28 -4.44 12.05
C ILE A 279 8.09 -4.89 10.61
N GLU A 280 8.28 -3.95 9.68
CA GLU A 280 8.07 -4.14 8.25
C GLU A 280 9.37 -3.90 7.50
N VAL A 281 9.76 -4.84 6.66
CA VAL A 281 10.98 -4.80 5.85
C VAL A 281 10.62 -4.74 4.38
N PHE A 282 11.33 -3.89 3.65
CA PHE A 282 11.13 -3.57 2.26
C PHE A 282 12.47 -3.57 1.51
N HIS A 283 12.39 -3.55 0.18
CA HIS A 283 13.55 -3.27 -0.66
C HIS A 283 14.17 -1.90 -0.27
N PRO A 284 15.51 -1.75 -0.22
CA PRO A 284 16.18 -0.56 0.36
C PRO A 284 15.86 0.76 -0.35
N ALA A 285 15.51 0.68 -1.64
CA ALA A 285 15.07 1.83 -2.42
C ALA A 285 13.60 2.25 -2.18
N VAL A 286 12.83 1.55 -1.36
CA VAL A 286 11.40 1.87 -1.13
C VAL A 286 11.27 3.11 -0.26
N SER A 287 10.45 4.04 -0.73
CA SER A 287 9.93 5.19 0.02
C SER A 287 8.70 5.74 -0.70
N LYS A 288 7.84 6.47 0.03
CA LYS A 288 6.68 7.15 -0.58
C LYS A 288 7.11 8.02 -1.76
N TRP A 289 8.25 8.71 -1.66
CA TRP A 289 8.79 9.53 -2.75
C TRP A 289 9.20 8.74 -3.98
N THR A 290 9.85 7.58 -3.84
CA THR A 290 10.18 6.74 -5.00
C THR A 290 8.92 6.18 -5.67
N GLY A 291 7.86 5.92 -4.89
CA GLY A 291 6.54 5.60 -5.41
C GLY A 291 5.92 6.77 -6.19
N ILE A 292 5.96 7.99 -5.63
CA ILE A 292 5.50 9.22 -6.29
C ILE A 292 6.26 9.47 -7.58
N THR A 293 7.59 9.27 -7.60
CA THR A 293 8.40 9.46 -8.80
C THR A 293 7.99 8.47 -9.90
N THR A 294 7.74 7.21 -9.53
CA THR A 294 7.24 6.18 -10.46
C THR A 294 5.85 6.56 -10.99
N LEU A 295 4.97 7.04 -10.13
CA LEU A 295 3.65 7.55 -10.50
C LEU A 295 3.76 8.75 -11.46
N CYS A 296 4.68 9.70 -11.21
CA CYS A 296 4.89 10.84 -12.10
C CYS A 296 5.34 10.40 -13.49
N GLN A 297 6.17 9.36 -13.60
CA GLN A 297 6.56 8.79 -14.89
C GLN A 297 5.35 8.22 -15.65
N GLN A 298 4.44 7.51 -14.97
CA GLN A 298 3.20 6.99 -15.57
C GLN A 298 2.29 8.10 -16.07
N LEU A 299 2.25 9.24 -15.38
CA LEU A 299 1.43 10.40 -15.72
C LEU A 299 2.14 11.41 -16.64
N ASN A 300 3.40 11.17 -17.03
CA ASN A 300 4.25 12.14 -17.73
C ASN A 300 4.35 13.51 -17.02
N LEU A 301 4.44 13.50 -15.69
CA LEU A 301 4.57 14.68 -14.85
C LEU A 301 6.02 14.89 -14.42
N ALA A 302 6.43 16.17 -14.35
CA ALA A 302 7.72 16.55 -13.80
C ALA A 302 7.67 16.51 -12.27
N PRO A 303 8.71 16.03 -11.55
CA PRO A 303 8.75 16.05 -10.08
C PRO A 303 8.53 17.44 -9.47
N GLU A 304 8.88 18.51 -10.19
CA GLU A 304 8.67 19.90 -9.80
C GLU A 304 7.19 20.32 -9.78
N SER A 305 6.30 19.51 -10.36
CA SER A 305 4.85 19.73 -10.35
C SER A 305 4.12 19.04 -9.19
N VAL A 306 4.87 18.48 -8.24
CA VAL A 306 4.32 17.73 -7.10
C VAL A 306 4.22 18.60 -5.85
N ALA A 307 3.02 18.60 -5.24
CA ALA A 307 2.81 18.98 -3.85
C ALA A 307 2.60 17.73 -2.97
N ALA A 308 3.14 17.71 -1.75
CA ALA A 308 2.99 16.60 -0.81
C ALA A 308 2.40 17.02 0.53
N ILE A 309 1.57 16.17 1.15
CA ILE A 309 0.98 16.39 2.47
C ILE A 309 1.15 15.12 3.32
N GLY A 310 1.71 15.22 4.52
CA GLY A 310 1.96 14.08 5.40
C GLY A 310 2.20 14.46 6.87
N ASP A 311 2.37 13.47 7.74
CA ASP A 311 2.51 13.70 9.19
C ASP A 311 3.49 12.77 9.93
N ASP A 312 4.03 11.74 9.29
CA ASP A 312 4.87 10.73 9.94
C ASP A 312 6.29 10.63 9.35
N VAL A 313 7.15 9.84 9.99
CA VAL A 313 8.56 9.65 9.61
C VAL A 313 8.69 9.06 8.21
N ASN A 314 7.77 8.19 7.79
CA ASN A 314 7.77 7.63 6.44
C ASN A 314 7.35 8.65 5.35
N ASP A 315 6.85 9.84 5.73
CA ASP A 315 6.54 10.95 4.84
C ASP A 315 7.71 11.89 4.58
N ILE A 316 8.71 11.90 5.47
CA ILE A 316 9.90 12.77 5.35
C ILE A 316 10.50 12.76 3.93
N PRO A 317 10.66 11.61 3.24
CA PRO A 317 11.20 11.62 1.88
C PRO A 317 10.25 12.28 0.86
N MET A 318 8.93 12.24 1.02
CA MET A 318 8.07 12.99 0.08
C MET A 318 7.98 14.47 0.45
N LEU A 319 8.04 14.80 1.74
CA LEU A 319 7.98 16.17 2.24
C LEU A 319 9.22 16.98 1.86
N ARG A 320 10.43 16.40 1.94
CA ARG A 320 11.67 17.09 1.56
C ARG A 320 11.81 17.28 0.05
N GLN A 321 11.40 16.29 -0.73
CA GLN A 321 11.65 16.29 -2.18
C GLN A 321 10.57 16.98 -3.01
N ALA A 322 9.29 16.97 -2.59
CA ALA A 322 8.22 17.61 -3.35
C ALA A 322 8.45 19.12 -3.51
N HIS A 323 8.02 19.72 -4.62
CA HIS A 323 8.23 21.15 -4.89
C HIS A 323 7.52 22.04 -3.88
N ILE A 324 6.33 21.64 -3.44
CA ILE A 324 5.63 22.23 -2.30
C ILE A 324 5.31 21.09 -1.33
N SER A 325 5.39 21.33 -0.03
CA SER A 325 5.06 20.30 0.94
C SER A 325 4.52 20.87 2.24
N PHE A 326 3.60 20.10 2.84
CA PHE A 326 2.90 20.44 4.06
C PHE A 326 3.02 19.30 5.06
N ALA A 327 3.56 19.59 6.24
CA ALA A 327 3.38 18.72 7.40
C ALA A 327 2.08 19.08 8.12
N MET A 328 1.35 18.09 8.62
CA MET A 328 0.18 18.34 9.48
C MET A 328 0.61 19.02 10.79
N ALA A 329 -0.23 19.88 11.37
CA ALA A 329 0.08 20.52 12.67
C ALA A 329 0.32 19.50 13.80
N SER A 330 -0.30 18.33 13.71
CA SER A 330 -0.16 17.20 14.65
C SER A 330 1.13 16.40 14.48
N ALA A 331 1.89 16.63 13.40
CA ALA A 331 3.13 15.91 13.14
C ALA A 331 4.20 16.24 14.18
N ASP A 332 5.14 15.32 14.40
CA ASP A 332 6.31 15.57 15.23
C ASP A 332 7.19 16.68 14.63
N GLU A 333 7.91 17.43 15.47
CA GLU A 333 8.70 18.59 15.03
C GLU A 333 9.75 18.26 13.96
N HIS A 334 10.36 17.07 14.04
CA HIS A 334 11.33 16.64 13.04
C HIS A 334 10.70 16.29 11.68
N VAL A 335 9.40 15.96 11.65
CA VAL A 335 8.62 15.80 10.42
C VAL A 335 8.21 17.16 9.87
N LYS A 336 7.76 18.09 10.73
CA LYS A 336 7.49 19.48 10.32
C LYS A 336 8.71 20.15 9.71
N ALA A 337 9.88 19.96 10.30
CA ALA A 337 11.15 20.49 9.80
C ALA A 337 11.56 19.89 8.43
N ALA A 338 10.97 18.76 8.03
CA ALA A 338 11.20 18.15 6.73
C ALA A 338 10.28 18.74 5.63
N ALA A 339 9.16 19.35 6.00
CA ALA A 339 8.24 20.01 5.09
C ALA A 339 8.60 21.48 4.88
N LYS A 340 8.11 22.05 3.78
CA LYS A 340 8.29 23.47 3.46
C LYS A 340 7.34 24.36 4.26
N ARG A 341 6.19 23.80 4.65
CA ARG A 341 5.09 24.49 5.33
C ARG A 341 4.42 23.55 6.32
N THR A 342 3.62 24.12 7.21
CA THR A 342 2.78 23.38 8.15
C THR A 342 1.32 23.74 7.88
N THR A 343 0.44 22.76 7.78
CA THR A 343 -1.02 22.95 7.63
C THR A 343 -1.76 22.68 8.94
N LEU A 344 -3.09 22.79 8.96
CA LEU A 344 -3.95 22.50 10.12
C LEU A 344 -3.89 21.01 10.52
N PRO A 345 -4.32 20.64 11.75
CA PRO A 345 -4.49 19.23 12.10
C PRO A 345 -5.61 18.57 11.28
N GLN A 346 -5.59 17.24 11.18
CA GLN A 346 -6.60 16.47 10.43
C GLN A 346 -8.04 16.79 10.88
N THR A 347 -8.24 16.99 12.18
CA THR A 347 -9.54 17.30 12.79
C THR A 347 -10.13 18.65 12.38
N GLN A 348 -9.36 19.49 11.68
CA GLN A 348 -9.78 20.81 11.20
C GLN A 348 -9.65 20.94 9.66
N GLY A 349 -9.56 19.83 8.93
CA GLY A 349 -9.45 19.84 7.47
C GLY A 349 -8.08 20.33 6.98
N GLY A 350 -7.00 19.78 7.53
CA GLY A 350 -5.63 20.15 7.16
C GLY A 350 -5.30 19.93 5.68
N VAL A 351 -5.89 18.93 5.03
CA VAL A 351 -5.71 18.71 3.59
C VAL A 351 -6.42 19.81 2.80
N ALA A 352 -7.62 20.22 3.21
CA ALA A 352 -8.38 21.31 2.60
C ALA A 352 -7.66 22.65 2.72
N ALA A 353 -7.09 22.94 3.90
CA ALA A 353 -6.31 24.14 4.13
C ALA A 353 -5.08 24.21 3.20
N ALA A 354 -4.32 23.11 3.10
CA ALA A 354 -3.17 23.02 2.20
C ALA A 354 -3.57 23.18 0.72
N ILE A 355 -4.64 22.52 0.27
CA ILE A 355 -5.15 22.65 -1.10
C ILE A 355 -5.63 24.09 -1.37
N THR A 356 -6.27 24.74 -0.39
CA THR A 356 -6.74 26.13 -0.52
C THR A 356 -5.56 27.08 -0.70
N GLU A 357 -4.51 26.91 0.10
CA GLU A 357 -3.28 27.70 -0.02
C GLU A 357 -2.63 27.55 -1.41
N LEU A 358 -2.60 26.33 -1.97
CA LEU A 358 -2.11 26.09 -3.33
C LEU A 358 -2.92 26.83 -4.40
N PHE A 359 -4.24 27.00 -4.21
CA PHE A 359 -5.08 27.80 -5.11
C PHE A 359 -4.83 29.30 -4.93
N ASP A 360 -4.76 29.78 -3.69
CA ASP A 360 -4.65 31.20 -3.37
C ASP A 360 -3.32 31.79 -3.81
N GLU A 361 -2.24 31.00 -3.77
CA GLU A 361 -0.93 31.38 -4.28
C GLU A 361 -0.79 31.26 -5.81
N GLY A 362 -1.81 30.76 -6.51
CA GLY A 362 -1.76 30.53 -7.95
C GLY A 362 -0.84 29.38 -8.36
N SER A 363 -0.43 28.52 -7.41
CA SER A 363 0.38 27.32 -7.69
C SER A 363 -0.41 26.30 -8.52
N ILE A 364 -1.74 26.26 -8.38
CA ILE A 364 -2.64 25.50 -9.23
C ILE A 364 -3.21 26.41 -10.30
N VAL A 365 -2.86 26.15 -11.56
CA VAL A 365 -3.44 26.86 -12.72
C VAL A 365 -4.66 26.08 -13.18
N SER A 366 -5.85 26.61 -12.87
CA SER A 366 -7.10 26.02 -13.35
C SER A 366 -7.11 25.98 -14.89
N GLY A 367 -7.22 24.78 -15.45
CA GLY A 367 -7.34 24.63 -16.90
C GLY A 367 -8.61 25.33 -17.39
N ARG A 368 -8.47 26.37 -18.23
CA ARG A 368 -9.53 26.75 -19.19
C ARG A 368 -9.67 25.58 -20.15
N HIS A 369 -10.48 24.59 -19.83
CA HIS A 369 -10.95 23.66 -20.84
C HIS A 369 -12.03 24.38 -21.65
N GLY A 370 -11.80 24.44 -22.96
CA GLY A 370 -12.64 25.14 -23.92
C GLY A 370 -14.11 24.74 -23.77
N THR A 371 -14.94 25.76 -23.81
CA THR A 371 -16.39 25.70 -24.02
C THR A 371 -16.80 24.77 -25.13
#